data_AF-A0A917F9X2-F1
#
_entry.id   AF-A0A917F9X2-F1
#
_cell.length_a   1.000
_cell.length_b   1.000
_cell.length_c   1.000
_cell.angle_alpha   90.00
_cell.angle_beta   90.00
_cell.angle_gamma   90.00
#
_symmetry.space_group_name_H-M   'P 1'
#
loop_
_entity.id
_entity.type
_entity.pdbx_description
1 polymer ?
#
loop_
_entity_poly.entity_id
_entity_poly.type
_entity_poly.pdbx_seq_one_letter_code
_entity_poly.pdbx_strand_id
1 'polypeptide(L)'
;MVWVRKNFTALSTQERDRLVNALKVLKSRGVVESFAHLHEHHFNMNIHHSSHFLPWHREMLLRFERELRSVDARVSLPYWDSSVEQSTSSSLWSNAFLGQFNSLWNLQRALGSDVLPSPTTVQRNQTRTTYGGFWFELEDLIHNPPHRWVGGQMRTAASPRDPVFYLHHAWIDLLWARWQAANPAAPFVSSMTGAGLNDPLMEWPSRTPAHVLNHHRLGYAYDTEPLVTGAAASSPDLRAGEVLMAGQSISSPNGRYTFVYQGDGNLVLYGPAGAMWASRTDGQAVGSTIMQGDGNLVIYGPGGLVVWASGTDGHLGAHLVVQDDGNVVIYRPDGRPVWSTDTWVVTGPDASSPDMVAGETLAAGRQITSPNGRYRFVYQTDGNLVLYGPAGATWSSRTNGRPVGTTIMQGDGNLVIYAPKDRPVWASGTSGSPGARLVVQDDGNVVIYRANGTAAWSTDTWVITGPDASSPDMLAGETLVPGGSISSPNGRYRFVYQADGNLVLYGPTGARWASNTNGRPVGSTVMQGDGNLVIYAPKDRPVWATATDRNPGARLVVQDDGNVVIYRTNGTPAWATNTSV
;
A
#
# COMPACT_ATOMS: atom_id res chain seq x y z
N MET A 1 -14.94 12.02 0.99
CA MET A 1 -16.14 11.24 0.63
C MET A 1 -16.72 11.87 -0.63
N VAL A 2 -16.85 11.09 -1.71
CA VAL A 2 -17.43 11.55 -2.99
C VAL A 2 -18.96 11.45 -2.91
N TRP A 3 -19.68 12.46 -3.38
CA TRP A 3 -21.15 12.46 -3.44
C TRP A 3 -21.61 11.72 -4.69
N VAL A 4 -22.57 10.82 -4.58
CA VAL A 4 -23.09 10.07 -5.73
C VAL A 4 -24.48 10.58 -6.08
N ARG A 5 -24.62 11.20 -7.24
CA ARG A 5 -25.90 11.64 -7.81
C ARG A 5 -26.55 10.47 -8.52
N LYS A 6 -27.72 10.05 -8.04
CA LYS A 6 -28.47 8.91 -8.57
C LYS A 6 -29.62 9.34 -9.46
N ASN A 7 -30.06 8.48 -10.37
CA ASN A 7 -31.38 8.67 -10.97
C ASN A 7 -32.43 8.68 -9.86
N PHE A 8 -33.42 9.57 -9.90
CA PHE A 8 -34.45 9.64 -8.87
C PHE A 8 -35.21 8.30 -8.71
N THR A 9 -35.29 7.48 -9.77
CA THR A 9 -35.89 6.14 -9.75
C THR A 9 -35.09 5.16 -8.87
N ALA A 10 -33.78 5.36 -8.73
CA ALA A 10 -32.88 4.53 -7.93
C ALA A 10 -32.79 4.98 -6.45
N LEU A 11 -33.46 6.07 -6.07
CA LEU A 11 -33.49 6.50 -4.67
C LEU A 11 -34.38 5.60 -3.81
N SER A 12 -33.84 5.13 -2.70
CA SER A 12 -34.62 4.51 -1.63
C SER A 12 -35.59 5.50 -0.98
N THR A 13 -36.64 5.00 -0.32
CA THR A 13 -37.59 5.83 0.43
C THR A 13 -36.87 6.73 1.43
N GLN A 14 -35.85 6.23 2.15
CA GLN A 14 -35.08 7.05 3.09
C GLN A 14 -34.30 8.18 2.42
N GLU A 15 -33.73 7.94 1.23
CA GLU A 15 -33.03 9.00 0.48
C GLU A 15 -34.02 10.06 -0.02
N ARG A 16 -35.20 9.63 -0.49
CA ARG A 16 -36.29 10.54 -0.88
C ARG A 16 -36.76 11.38 0.32
N ASP A 17 -36.95 10.76 1.48
CA ASP A 17 -37.38 11.44 2.72
C ASP A 17 -36.34 12.47 3.18
N ARG A 18 -35.05 12.12 3.18
CA ARG A 18 -33.96 13.05 3.52
C ARG A 18 -33.95 14.25 2.58
N LEU A 19 -34.10 14.03 1.27
CA LEU A 19 -34.16 15.10 0.29
C LEU A 19 -35.39 16.00 0.50
N VAL A 20 -36.58 15.43 0.67
CA VAL A 20 -37.82 16.17 0.92
C VAL A 20 -37.72 17.01 2.19
N ASN A 21 -37.17 16.43 3.27
CA ASN A 21 -36.97 17.13 4.54
C ASN A 21 -35.96 18.27 4.39
N ALA A 22 -34.83 18.03 3.72
CA ALA A 22 -33.84 19.07 3.44
C ALA A 22 -34.43 20.21 2.61
N LEU A 23 -35.20 19.91 1.56
CA LEU A 23 -35.89 20.90 0.73
C LEU A 23 -36.88 21.76 1.53
N LYS A 24 -37.67 21.15 2.44
CA LYS A 24 -38.58 21.88 3.34
C LYS A 24 -37.81 22.85 4.25
N VAL A 25 -36.67 22.42 4.79
CA VAL A 25 -35.80 23.27 5.63
C VAL A 25 -35.22 24.41 4.80
N LEU A 26 -34.69 24.14 3.60
CA LEU A 26 -34.15 25.19 2.72
C LEU A 26 -35.22 26.21 2.32
N LYS A 27 -36.44 25.75 2.04
CA LYS A 27 -37.60 26.63 1.79
C LYS A 27 -37.89 27.52 2.99
N SER A 28 -37.92 26.99 4.21
CA SER A 28 -38.15 27.79 5.42
C SER A 28 -37.05 28.83 5.70
N ARG A 29 -35.84 28.60 5.18
CA ARG A 29 -34.68 29.50 5.30
C ARG A 29 -34.62 30.55 4.19
N GLY A 30 -35.53 30.52 3.21
CA GLY A 30 -35.50 31.40 2.04
C GLY A 30 -34.44 31.04 1.01
N VAL A 31 -33.73 29.91 1.17
CA VAL A 31 -32.63 29.51 0.26
C VAL A 31 -33.18 29.20 -1.13
N VAL A 32 -34.35 28.56 -1.23
CA VAL A 32 -35.00 28.27 -2.52
C VAL A 32 -35.31 29.57 -3.28
N GLU A 33 -35.83 30.58 -2.58
CA GLU A 33 -36.12 31.90 -3.13
C GLU A 33 -34.84 32.61 -3.57
N SER A 34 -33.78 32.57 -2.77
CA SER A 34 -32.49 33.18 -3.13
C SER A 34 -31.92 32.61 -4.42
N PHE A 35 -31.93 31.29 -4.59
CA PHE A 35 -31.46 30.66 -5.83
C PHE A 35 -32.37 30.94 -7.03
N ALA A 36 -33.68 31.04 -6.81
CA ALA A 36 -34.61 31.43 -7.87
C ALA A 36 -34.42 32.87 -8.33
N HIS A 37 -34.25 33.81 -7.39
CA HIS A 37 -33.96 35.20 -7.71
C HIS A 37 -32.60 35.36 -8.37
N LEU A 38 -31.59 34.59 -7.93
CA LEU A 38 -30.28 34.57 -8.56
C LEU A 38 -30.37 34.20 -10.04
N HIS A 39 -31.08 33.11 -10.36
CA HIS A 39 -31.27 32.66 -11.72
C HIS A 39 -32.13 33.64 -12.53
N GLU A 40 -33.24 34.12 -11.97
CA GLU A 40 -34.14 35.09 -12.61
C GLU A 40 -33.43 36.41 -12.96
N HIS A 41 -32.62 36.93 -12.03
CA HIS A 41 -31.83 38.14 -12.24
C HIS A 41 -30.85 37.99 -13.41
N HIS A 42 -30.23 36.81 -13.55
CA HIS A 42 -29.19 36.57 -14.54
C HIS A 42 -29.67 35.88 -15.83
N PHE A 43 -30.97 35.57 -15.93
CA PHE A 43 -31.55 34.73 -16.98
C PHE A 43 -31.22 35.19 -18.41
N ASN A 44 -31.34 36.48 -18.71
CA ASN A 44 -31.08 37.06 -20.03
C ASN A 44 -29.64 37.59 -20.20
N MET A 45 -28.73 37.17 -19.34
CA MET A 45 -27.30 37.47 -19.46
C MET A 45 -26.57 36.21 -19.94
N ASN A 46 -25.37 35.91 -19.42
CA ASN A 46 -24.53 34.84 -19.95
C ASN A 46 -24.81 33.45 -19.34
N ILE A 47 -25.87 33.28 -18.54
CA ILE A 47 -26.18 31.97 -17.94
C ILE A 47 -26.97 31.05 -18.90
N HIS A 48 -27.53 31.61 -19.97
CA HIS A 48 -28.22 30.93 -21.07
C HIS A 48 -27.68 31.42 -22.42
N HIS A 49 -27.91 30.66 -23.48
CA HIS A 49 -27.50 30.99 -24.85
C HIS A 49 -26.02 31.38 -24.98
N SER A 50 -25.16 30.79 -24.15
CA SER A 50 -23.73 31.09 -24.11
C SER A 50 -22.89 29.88 -23.73
N SER A 51 -21.59 29.94 -24.01
CA SER A 51 -20.60 28.96 -23.56
C SER A 51 -20.53 28.79 -22.04
N HIS A 52 -21.03 29.75 -21.26
CA HIS A 52 -21.10 29.67 -19.79
C HIS A 52 -22.33 28.93 -19.26
N PHE A 53 -23.29 28.54 -20.12
CA PHE A 53 -24.52 27.84 -19.73
C PHE A 53 -24.24 26.63 -18.82
N LEU A 54 -23.46 25.65 -19.29
CA LEU A 54 -23.15 24.43 -18.53
C LEU A 54 -22.32 24.68 -17.26
N PRO A 55 -21.17 25.40 -17.30
CA PRO A 55 -20.37 25.62 -16.09
C PRO A 55 -21.09 26.47 -15.04
N TRP A 56 -21.90 27.46 -15.43
CA TRP A 56 -22.66 28.26 -14.47
C TRP A 56 -23.69 27.41 -13.72
N HIS A 57 -24.47 26.59 -14.45
CA HIS A 57 -25.44 25.69 -13.84
C HIS A 57 -24.78 24.60 -12.98
N ARG A 58 -23.61 24.07 -13.38
CA ARG A 58 -22.83 23.13 -12.56
C ARG A 58 -22.42 23.74 -11.21
N GLU A 59 -21.92 24.98 -11.21
CA GLU A 59 -21.55 25.70 -9.98
C GLU A 59 -22.79 26.00 -9.11
N MET A 60 -23.92 26.37 -9.73
CA MET A 60 -25.19 26.56 -9.03
C MET A 60 -25.65 25.28 -8.33
N LEU A 61 -25.62 24.14 -9.03
CA LEU A 61 -25.94 22.82 -8.46
C LEU A 61 -25.03 22.48 -7.28
N LEU A 62 -23.72 22.73 -7.40
CA LEU A 62 -22.75 22.46 -6.35
C LEU A 62 -23.05 23.26 -5.07
N ARG A 63 -23.44 24.53 -5.22
CA ARG A 63 -23.80 25.41 -4.09
C ARG A 63 -25.11 24.96 -3.45
N PHE A 64 -26.12 24.66 -4.25
CA PHE A 64 -27.40 24.19 -3.72
C PHE A 64 -27.26 22.83 -3.02
N GLU A 65 -26.47 21.91 -3.56
CA GLU A 65 -26.19 20.61 -2.93
C GLU A 65 -25.46 20.78 -1.59
N ARG A 66 -24.56 21.77 -1.46
CA ARG A 66 -23.93 22.10 -0.16
C ARG A 66 -24.96 22.62 0.85
N GLU A 67 -25.93 23.43 0.43
CA GLU A 67 -27.02 23.88 1.29
C GLU A 67 -27.87 22.71 1.77
N LEU A 68 -28.26 21.79 0.87
CA LEU A 68 -28.99 20.56 1.24
C LEU A 68 -28.19 19.74 2.26
N ARG A 69 -26.89 19.61 2.04
CA ARG A 69 -25.97 18.84 2.89
C ARG A 69 -25.69 19.50 4.24
N SER A 70 -25.87 20.81 4.34
CA SER A 70 -25.84 21.52 5.63
C SER A 70 -27.01 21.11 6.55
N VAL A 71 -28.10 20.61 5.97
CA VAL A 71 -29.25 20.06 6.70
C VAL A 71 -29.05 18.58 7.00
N ASP A 72 -28.63 17.79 6.00
CA ASP A 72 -28.26 16.38 6.19
C ASP A 72 -27.10 16.01 5.26
N ALA A 73 -25.93 15.73 5.83
CA ALA A 73 -24.70 15.42 5.10
C ALA A 73 -24.76 14.13 4.25
N ARG A 74 -25.84 13.36 4.33
CA ARG A 74 -26.09 12.16 3.50
C ARG A 74 -26.88 12.48 2.23
N VAL A 75 -27.40 13.70 2.07
CA VAL A 75 -28.14 14.09 0.87
C VAL A 75 -27.16 14.29 -0.29
N SER A 76 -27.53 13.75 -1.44
CA SER A 76 -26.93 14.05 -2.74
C SER A 76 -28.05 14.41 -3.71
N LEU A 77 -27.80 15.32 -4.63
CA LEU A 77 -28.78 15.70 -5.64
C LEU A 77 -29.06 14.51 -6.56
N PRO A 78 -30.32 14.06 -6.72
CA PRO A 78 -30.65 13.13 -7.78
C PRO A 78 -30.75 13.84 -9.12
N TYR A 79 -30.84 13.06 -10.20
CA TYR A 79 -31.16 13.57 -11.53
C TYR A 79 -32.44 12.92 -12.09
N TRP A 80 -33.09 13.61 -13.03
CA TRP A 80 -34.25 13.13 -13.77
C TRP A 80 -33.91 13.01 -15.26
N ASP A 81 -33.77 11.77 -15.74
CA ASP A 81 -33.63 11.50 -17.16
C ASP A 81 -34.98 11.66 -17.87
N SER A 82 -35.25 12.89 -18.29
CA SER A 82 -36.50 13.24 -18.99
C SER A 82 -36.60 12.64 -20.39
N SER A 83 -35.54 12.01 -20.92
CA SER A 83 -35.62 11.30 -22.19
C SER A 83 -36.26 9.92 -22.07
N VAL A 84 -36.20 9.33 -20.88
CA VAL A 84 -36.77 8.02 -20.56
C VAL A 84 -38.03 8.17 -19.72
N GLU A 85 -37.98 8.94 -18.63
CA GLU A 85 -39.07 9.07 -17.68
C GLU A 85 -40.01 10.23 -18.05
N GLN A 86 -40.93 9.93 -18.96
CA GLN A 86 -41.83 10.93 -19.57
C GLN A 86 -43.26 10.92 -19.03
N SER A 87 -43.61 10.01 -18.12
CA SER A 87 -44.99 9.87 -17.64
C SER A 87 -45.42 11.02 -16.72
N THR A 88 -46.59 11.60 -16.98
CA THR A 88 -47.27 12.56 -16.06
C THR A 88 -47.74 11.91 -14.75
N SER A 89 -47.78 10.56 -14.70
CA SER A 89 -48.09 9.78 -13.50
C SER A 89 -46.85 9.15 -12.84
N SER A 90 -45.64 9.54 -13.26
CA SER A 90 -44.39 9.07 -12.65
C SER A 90 -44.34 9.30 -11.14
N SER A 91 -43.64 8.42 -10.41
CA SER A 91 -43.44 8.56 -8.96
C SER A 91 -42.76 9.89 -8.58
N LEU A 92 -42.06 10.53 -9.53
CA LEU A 92 -41.53 11.88 -9.39
C LEU A 92 -42.59 12.90 -8.95
N TRP A 93 -43.80 12.78 -9.51
CA TRP A 93 -44.92 13.69 -9.33
C TRP A 93 -45.88 13.28 -8.22
N SER A 94 -45.59 12.19 -7.50
CA SER A 94 -46.42 11.74 -6.39
C SER A 94 -46.25 12.64 -5.16
N ASN A 95 -47.30 12.73 -4.32
CA ASN A 95 -47.22 13.42 -3.03
C ASN A 95 -46.28 12.74 -2.02
N ALA A 96 -45.84 11.51 -2.29
CA ALA A 96 -44.79 10.85 -1.52
C ALA A 96 -43.38 11.40 -1.85
N PHE A 97 -43.23 12.16 -2.94
CA PHE A 97 -41.96 12.77 -3.34
C PHE A 97 -42.16 14.23 -3.78
N LEU A 98 -41.72 14.65 -4.97
CA LEU A 98 -41.74 16.07 -5.36
C LEU A 98 -43.14 16.59 -5.72
N GLY A 99 -44.14 15.73 -5.89
CA GLY A 99 -45.53 16.11 -6.17
C GLY A 99 -46.15 17.01 -5.11
N GLN A 100 -45.85 16.76 -3.83
CA GLN A 100 -46.42 17.52 -2.71
C GLN A 100 -46.11 19.02 -2.79
N PHE A 101 -44.97 19.38 -3.38
CA PHE A 101 -44.55 20.76 -3.51
C PHE A 101 -45.40 21.56 -4.49
N ASN A 102 -46.13 20.91 -5.40
CA ASN A 102 -46.98 21.64 -6.35
C ASN A 102 -48.03 22.49 -5.64
N SER A 103 -48.71 21.93 -4.63
CA SER A 103 -49.66 22.66 -3.79
C SER A 103 -48.94 23.43 -2.68
N LEU A 104 -48.00 22.79 -1.96
CA LEU A 104 -47.34 23.42 -0.80
C LEU A 104 -46.61 24.71 -1.16
N TRP A 105 -46.02 24.79 -2.35
CA TRP A 105 -45.22 25.93 -2.81
C TRP A 105 -45.88 26.69 -3.96
N ASN A 106 -47.15 26.40 -4.26
CA ASN A 106 -47.93 27.04 -5.33
C ASN A 106 -47.18 27.07 -6.68
N LEU A 107 -46.66 25.91 -7.11
CA LEU A 107 -45.82 25.81 -8.30
C LEU A 107 -46.61 25.85 -9.61
N GLN A 108 -47.92 25.55 -9.56
CA GLN A 108 -48.82 25.58 -10.72
C GLN A 108 -48.35 24.70 -11.90
N ARG A 109 -47.76 23.54 -11.61
CA ARG A 109 -47.29 22.59 -12.65
C ARG A 109 -48.44 22.18 -13.57
N ALA A 110 -48.16 22.15 -14.86
CA ALA A 110 -49.06 21.75 -15.94
C ALA A 110 -48.39 20.67 -16.78
N LEU A 111 -48.16 19.49 -16.18
CA LEU A 111 -47.38 18.40 -16.77
C LEU A 111 -47.95 17.97 -18.14
N GLY A 112 -47.07 17.78 -19.12
CA GLY A 112 -47.47 17.35 -20.48
C GLY A 112 -47.76 18.49 -21.45
N SER A 113 -47.44 19.74 -21.10
CA SER A 113 -47.71 20.92 -21.94
C SER A 113 -46.73 21.11 -23.11
N ASP A 114 -45.74 20.21 -23.27
CA ASP A 114 -44.78 20.19 -24.38
C ASP A 114 -44.34 18.73 -24.66
N VAL A 115 -43.32 18.52 -25.51
CA VAL A 115 -42.72 17.21 -25.81
C VAL A 115 -41.35 17.11 -25.15
N LEU A 116 -41.12 16.06 -24.35
CA LEU A 116 -39.82 15.79 -23.75
C LEU A 116 -38.80 15.27 -24.79
N PRO A 117 -37.49 15.46 -24.56
CA PRO A 117 -36.47 14.97 -25.48
C PRO A 117 -36.58 13.46 -25.70
N SER A 118 -36.28 12.98 -26.91
CA SER A 118 -36.20 11.54 -27.16
C SER A 118 -34.79 11.01 -26.85
N PRO A 119 -34.63 9.71 -26.52
CA PRO A 119 -33.29 9.10 -26.40
C PRO A 119 -32.43 9.30 -27.66
N THR A 120 -33.05 9.29 -28.85
CA THR A 120 -32.37 9.57 -30.12
C THR A 120 -31.84 11.00 -30.21
N THR A 121 -32.61 11.99 -29.72
CA THR A 121 -32.18 13.39 -29.63
C THR A 121 -30.96 13.51 -28.72
N VAL A 122 -30.99 12.85 -27.56
CA VAL A 122 -29.86 12.80 -26.63
C VAL A 122 -28.65 12.15 -27.29
N GLN A 123 -28.81 10.99 -27.91
CA GLN A 123 -27.73 10.27 -28.58
C GLN A 123 -27.08 11.13 -29.67
N ARG A 124 -27.87 11.82 -30.50
CA ARG A 124 -27.35 12.73 -31.52
C ARG A 124 -26.52 13.86 -30.90
N ASN A 125 -27.02 14.50 -29.85
CA ASN A 125 -26.27 15.54 -29.14
C ASN A 125 -24.95 15.00 -28.54
N GLN A 126 -24.95 13.78 -27.98
CA GLN A 126 -23.74 13.14 -27.43
C GLN A 126 -22.66 12.86 -28.49
N THR A 127 -23.01 12.79 -29.78
CA THR A 127 -22.04 12.59 -30.88
C THR A 127 -21.43 13.88 -31.43
N ARG A 128 -21.81 15.06 -30.90
CA ARG A 128 -21.19 16.32 -31.29
C ARG A 128 -19.71 16.31 -30.89
N THR A 129 -18.84 16.80 -31.76
CA THR A 129 -17.38 16.77 -31.53
C THR A 129 -16.81 18.08 -31.01
N THR A 130 -17.60 19.16 -31.01
CA THR A 130 -17.20 20.49 -30.52
C THR A 130 -18.05 20.92 -29.34
N TYR A 131 -17.45 21.61 -28.38
CA TYR A 131 -18.17 22.15 -27.22
C TYR A 131 -19.33 23.05 -27.65
N GLY A 132 -19.07 23.96 -28.62
CA GLY A 132 -20.08 24.86 -29.18
C GLY A 132 -21.29 24.15 -29.76
N GLY A 133 -21.08 23.10 -30.56
CA GLY A 133 -22.17 22.32 -31.12
C GLY A 133 -22.91 21.49 -30.07
N PHE A 134 -22.19 21.00 -29.06
CA PHE A 134 -22.77 20.23 -27.95
C PHE A 134 -23.68 21.07 -27.07
N TRP A 135 -23.18 22.15 -26.45
CA TRP A 135 -23.97 22.91 -25.48
C TRP A 135 -25.16 23.63 -26.14
N PHE A 136 -25.01 24.12 -27.37
CA PHE A 136 -26.07 24.84 -28.07
C PHE A 136 -27.27 23.93 -28.39
N GLU A 137 -27.02 22.73 -28.95
CA GLU A 137 -28.10 21.78 -29.21
C GLU A 137 -28.69 21.22 -27.91
N LEU A 138 -27.84 20.97 -26.90
CA LEU A 138 -28.27 20.48 -25.59
C LEU A 138 -29.22 21.48 -24.93
N GLU A 139 -28.89 22.77 -24.94
CA GLU A 139 -29.74 23.82 -24.37
C GLU A 139 -31.10 23.86 -25.06
N ASP A 140 -31.11 23.90 -26.40
CA ASP A 140 -32.33 24.10 -27.16
C ASP A 140 -33.25 22.87 -27.19
N LEU A 141 -32.70 21.69 -27.49
CA LEU A 141 -33.50 20.50 -27.82
C LEU A 141 -33.70 19.53 -26.64
N ILE A 142 -32.90 19.67 -25.57
CA ILE A 142 -32.90 18.71 -24.45
C ILE A 142 -33.19 19.40 -23.13
N HIS A 143 -32.61 20.57 -22.88
CA HIS A 143 -32.81 21.34 -21.65
C HIS A 143 -34.11 22.15 -21.66
N ASN A 144 -34.41 22.89 -22.73
CA ASN A 144 -35.59 23.77 -22.76
C ASN A 144 -36.95 23.04 -22.69
N PRO A 145 -37.17 21.88 -23.35
CA PRO A 145 -38.48 21.24 -23.34
C PRO A 145 -38.98 20.80 -21.96
N PRO A 146 -38.17 20.21 -21.06
CA PRO A 146 -38.60 19.88 -19.70
C PRO A 146 -39.14 21.06 -18.88
N HIS A 147 -38.59 22.27 -19.04
CA HIS A 147 -39.15 23.48 -18.41
C HIS A 147 -40.59 23.76 -18.84
N ARG A 148 -40.86 23.63 -20.15
CA ARG A 148 -42.19 23.86 -20.74
C ARG A 148 -43.15 22.70 -20.46
N TRP A 149 -42.64 21.47 -20.46
CA TRP A 149 -43.39 20.26 -20.18
C TRP A 149 -43.91 20.22 -18.74
N VAL A 150 -43.09 20.60 -17.76
CA VAL A 150 -43.51 20.68 -16.35
C VAL A 150 -44.46 21.86 -16.12
N GLY A 151 -44.24 23.00 -16.80
CA GLY A 151 -45.11 24.17 -16.70
C GLY A 151 -45.01 24.89 -15.35
N GLY A 152 -45.92 25.83 -15.11
CA GLY A 152 -45.93 26.61 -13.86
C GLY A 152 -44.65 27.40 -13.63
N GLN A 153 -44.13 27.40 -12.41
CA GLN A 153 -42.86 28.04 -12.06
C GLN A 153 -41.68 27.50 -12.91
N MET A 154 -41.65 26.21 -13.23
CA MET A 154 -40.58 25.61 -14.05
C MET A 154 -40.47 26.23 -15.44
N ARG A 155 -41.53 26.83 -15.99
CA ARG A 155 -41.51 27.49 -17.30
C ARG A 155 -40.86 28.88 -17.28
N THR A 156 -40.69 29.46 -16.09
CA THR A 156 -40.26 30.86 -15.94
C THR A 156 -38.76 30.97 -15.66
N ALA A 157 -38.23 32.19 -15.73
CA ALA A 157 -36.87 32.51 -15.28
C ALA A 157 -36.65 32.24 -13.78
N ALA A 158 -37.70 32.08 -12.99
CA ALA A 158 -37.63 31.68 -11.59
C ALA A 158 -37.86 30.17 -11.38
N SER A 159 -37.59 29.36 -12.39
CA SER A 159 -37.71 27.90 -12.36
C SER A 159 -37.04 27.20 -11.17
N PRO A 160 -35.94 27.70 -10.55
CA PRO A 160 -35.39 27.07 -9.35
C PRO A 160 -36.33 27.07 -8.13
N ARG A 161 -37.45 27.83 -8.16
CA ARG A 161 -38.50 27.71 -7.13
C ARG A 161 -39.11 26.31 -7.07
N ASP A 162 -39.06 25.57 -8.18
CA ASP A 162 -39.48 24.18 -8.24
C ASP A 162 -38.29 23.24 -8.01
N PRO A 163 -38.31 22.35 -7.00
CA PRO A 163 -37.23 21.40 -6.75
C PRO A 163 -36.82 20.53 -7.94
N VAL A 164 -37.75 20.27 -8.87
CA VAL A 164 -37.45 19.45 -10.05
C VAL A 164 -36.45 20.12 -11.00
N PHE A 165 -36.26 21.45 -10.88
CA PHE A 165 -35.18 22.18 -11.53
C PHE A 165 -33.81 21.52 -11.29
N TYR A 166 -33.49 21.26 -10.02
CA TYR A 166 -32.17 20.73 -9.66
C TYR A 166 -31.97 19.30 -10.18
N LEU A 167 -33.04 18.51 -10.25
CA LEU A 167 -33.00 17.16 -10.84
C LEU A 167 -32.80 17.20 -12.35
N HIS A 168 -33.50 18.11 -13.03
CA HIS A 168 -33.35 18.32 -14.46
C HIS A 168 -31.93 18.80 -14.80
N HIS A 169 -31.44 19.83 -14.11
CA HIS A 169 -30.10 20.36 -14.36
C HIS A 169 -28.98 19.39 -13.95
N ALA A 170 -29.18 18.54 -12.95
CA ALA A 170 -28.24 17.44 -12.66
C ALA A 170 -28.18 16.42 -13.81
N TRP A 171 -29.27 16.19 -14.54
CA TRP A 171 -29.25 15.34 -15.74
C TRP A 171 -28.55 16.02 -16.91
N ILE A 172 -28.79 17.32 -17.13
CA ILE A 172 -28.04 18.12 -18.13
C ILE A 172 -26.54 18.09 -17.83
N ASP A 173 -26.18 18.19 -16.56
CA ASP A 173 -24.80 18.12 -16.10
C ASP A 173 -24.16 16.73 -16.30
N LEU A 174 -24.91 15.64 -16.08
CA LEU A 174 -24.52 14.27 -16.43
C LEU A 174 -24.26 14.10 -17.92
N LEU A 175 -25.12 14.66 -18.78
CA LEU A 175 -24.91 14.62 -20.23
C LEU A 175 -23.61 15.34 -20.62
N TRP A 176 -23.32 16.49 -20.00
CA TRP A 176 -22.05 17.18 -20.18
C TRP A 176 -20.86 16.33 -19.71
N ALA A 177 -20.93 15.70 -18.54
CA ALA A 177 -19.87 14.81 -18.05
C ALA A 177 -19.59 13.65 -19.03
N ARG A 178 -20.64 13.00 -19.55
CA ARG A 178 -20.54 11.94 -20.57
C ARG A 178 -19.91 12.46 -21.87
N TRP A 179 -20.30 13.66 -22.30
CA TRP A 179 -19.74 14.27 -23.51
C TRP A 179 -18.26 14.62 -23.33
N GLN A 180 -17.86 15.16 -22.18
CA GLN A 180 -16.46 15.45 -21.86
C GLN A 180 -15.60 14.17 -21.87
N ALA A 181 -16.13 13.07 -21.33
CA ALA A 181 -15.47 11.76 -21.35
C ALA A 181 -15.28 11.22 -22.78
N ALA A 182 -16.26 11.42 -23.66
CA ALA A 182 -16.17 11.02 -25.06
C ALA A 182 -15.30 11.97 -25.92
N ASN A 183 -15.05 13.20 -25.45
CA ASN A 183 -14.34 14.24 -26.20
C ASN A 183 -13.24 14.91 -25.35
N PRO A 184 -12.25 14.16 -24.83
CA PRO A 184 -11.27 14.69 -23.88
C PRO A 184 -10.36 15.79 -24.44
N ALA A 185 -10.23 15.87 -25.78
CA ALA A 185 -9.42 16.88 -26.47
C ALA A 185 -10.21 18.11 -26.94
N ALA A 186 -11.54 18.14 -26.75
CA ALA A 186 -12.35 19.25 -27.25
C ALA A 186 -12.10 20.53 -26.42
N PRO A 187 -11.71 21.65 -27.06
CA PRO A 187 -11.47 22.89 -26.33
C PRO A 187 -12.78 23.55 -25.88
N PHE A 188 -12.71 24.26 -24.76
CA PHE A 188 -13.75 25.20 -24.37
C PHE A 188 -13.66 26.45 -25.26
N VAL A 189 -14.66 26.67 -26.10
CA VAL A 189 -14.71 27.81 -27.03
C VAL A 189 -15.71 28.84 -26.52
N SER A 190 -15.25 30.09 -26.37
CA SER A 190 -16.11 31.20 -25.97
C SER A 190 -17.15 31.50 -27.06
N SER A 191 -18.40 31.71 -26.67
CA SER A 191 -19.46 32.16 -27.59
C SER A 191 -19.49 33.67 -27.77
N MET A 192 -18.95 34.44 -26.81
CA MET A 192 -18.95 35.91 -26.82
C MET A 192 -17.87 36.49 -25.87
N THR A 193 -17.66 37.81 -25.92
CA THR A 193 -16.78 38.51 -24.97
C THR A 193 -17.31 38.35 -23.54
N GLY A 194 -16.45 37.95 -22.59
CA GLY A 194 -16.84 37.72 -21.20
C GLY A 194 -17.47 36.35 -20.92
N ALA A 195 -17.46 35.43 -21.89
CA ALA A 195 -17.96 34.05 -21.75
C ALA A 195 -16.87 32.99 -21.99
N GLY A 196 -15.59 33.35 -21.83
CA GLY A 196 -14.45 32.47 -22.03
C GLY A 196 -14.16 31.55 -20.84
N LEU A 197 -13.23 30.61 -21.04
CA LEU A 197 -12.84 29.58 -20.05
C LEU A 197 -12.38 30.17 -18.70
N ASN A 198 -11.73 31.34 -18.74
CA ASN A 198 -11.18 32.03 -17.58
C ASN A 198 -11.95 33.30 -17.21
N ASP A 199 -13.03 33.61 -17.92
CA ASP A 199 -13.88 34.72 -17.54
C ASP A 199 -14.73 34.31 -16.32
N PRO A 200 -15.00 35.24 -15.38
CA PRO A 200 -15.79 34.91 -14.21
C PRO A 200 -17.19 34.41 -14.56
N LEU A 201 -17.62 33.38 -13.84
CA LEU A 201 -19.03 32.98 -13.83
C LEU A 201 -19.83 34.09 -13.17
N MET A 202 -20.91 34.49 -13.81
CA MET A 202 -21.83 35.51 -13.32
C MET A 202 -22.23 35.23 -11.84
N GLU A 203 -22.34 36.29 -11.02
CA GLU A 203 -22.43 36.27 -9.54
C GLU A 203 -21.13 35.90 -8.78
N TRP A 204 -20.22 35.14 -9.39
CA TRP A 204 -19.08 34.54 -8.69
C TRP A 204 -17.74 34.99 -9.30
N PRO A 205 -17.24 36.20 -8.94
CA PRO A 205 -16.02 36.76 -9.54
C PRO A 205 -14.76 35.91 -9.34
N SER A 206 -14.76 35.03 -8.32
CA SER A 206 -13.67 34.10 -8.01
C SER A 206 -13.81 32.71 -8.65
N ARG A 207 -14.84 32.48 -9.45
CA ARG A 207 -15.10 31.21 -10.13
C ARG A 207 -15.16 31.42 -11.63
N THR A 208 -14.63 30.46 -12.38
CA THR A 208 -14.59 30.48 -13.85
C THR A 208 -14.94 29.08 -14.35
N PRO A 209 -15.32 28.89 -15.64
CA PRO A 209 -15.53 27.56 -16.20
C PRO A 209 -14.37 26.59 -15.94
N ALA A 210 -13.12 27.07 -16.00
CA ALA A 210 -11.93 26.26 -15.74
C ALA A 210 -11.97 25.54 -14.37
N HIS A 211 -12.57 26.17 -13.36
CA HIS A 211 -12.68 25.60 -12.01
C HIS A 211 -13.69 24.46 -11.91
N VAL A 212 -14.64 24.37 -12.83
CA VAL A 212 -15.78 23.44 -12.76
C VAL A 212 -15.82 22.43 -13.91
N LEU A 213 -14.82 22.43 -14.81
CA LEU A 213 -14.74 21.47 -15.91
C LEU A 213 -14.72 20.02 -15.43
N ASN A 214 -14.07 19.73 -14.30
CA ASN A 214 -13.97 18.38 -13.76
C ASN A 214 -14.82 18.24 -12.51
N HIS A 215 -16.00 17.63 -12.64
CA HIS A 215 -16.92 17.44 -11.51
C HIS A 215 -16.37 16.49 -10.42
N HIS A 216 -15.48 15.53 -10.76
CA HIS A 216 -14.81 14.70 -9.75
C HIS A 216 -13.93 15.55 -8.82
N ARG A 217 -13.25 16.60 -9.33
CA ARG A 217 -12.51 17.57 -8.49
C ARG A 217 -13.43 18.43 -7.62
N LEU A 218 -14.71 18.55 -7.99
CA LEU A 218 -15.72 19.23 -7.19
C LEU A 218 -16.30 18.33 -6.08
N GLY A 219 -15.99 17.03 -6.11
CA GLY A 219 -16.34 16.08 -5.05
C GLY A 219 -17.59 15.24 -5.30
N TYR A 220 -18.10 15.15 -6.53
CA TYR A 220 -19.25 14.31 -6.87
C TYR A 220 -19.07 13.50 -8.16
N ALA A 221 -19.84 12.42 -8.28
CA ALA A 221 -19.93 11.51 -9.41
C ALA A 221 -21.40 11.12 -9.67
N TYR A 222 -21.70 10.56 -10.85
CA TYR A 222 -23.02 10.03 -11.17
C TYR A 222 -23.06 8.50 -11.06
N ASP A 223 -24.20 7.94 -10.68
CA ASP A 223 -24.42 6.48 -10.58
C ASP A 223 -24.29 5.72 -11.91
N THR A 224 -24.34 6.44 -13.04
CA THR A 224 -24.21 5.91 -14.40
C THR A 224 -22.91 6.34 -15.08
N GLU A 225 -22.03 7.06 -14.38
CA GLU A 225 -20.64 7.14 -14.82
C GLU A 225 -20.00 5.78 -14.61
N PRO A 226 -19.35 5.20 -15.64
CA PRO A 226 -18.58 4.00 -15.43
C PRO A 226 -17.36 4.35 -14.58
N LEU A 227 -17.51 4.25 -13.25
CA LEU A 227 -16.60 3.35 -12.55
C LEU A 227 -16.88 1.99 -13.19
N VAL A 228 -15.88 1.30 -13.73
CA VAL A 228 -16.13 -0.08 -14.14
C VAL A 228 -16.39 -0.83 -12.83
N THR A 229 -17.66 -1.03 -12.50
CA THR A 229 -18.12 -1.61 -11.24
C THR A 229 -18.43 -3.07 -11.44
N GLY A 230 -18.13 -3.81 -10.40
CA GLY A 230 -18.28 -5.24 -10.26
C GLY A 230 -18.41 -5.58 -8.78
N ALA A 231 -18.56 -6.85 -8.43
CA ALA A 231 -18.54 -7.24 -7.02
C ALA A 231 -17.18 -6.88 -6.38
N ALA A 232 -17.13 -6.64 -5.07
CA ALA A 232 -15.85 -6.43 -4.40
C ALA A 232 -14.99 -7.70 -4.51
N ALA A 233 -13.68 -7.54 -4.65
CA ALA A 233 -12.74 -8.64 -4.73
C ALA A 233 -12.90 -9.64 -3.57
N SER A 234 -12.88 -10.93 -3.88
CA SER A 234 -12.96 -12.03 -2.92
C SER A 234 -11.58 -12.59 -2.58
N SER A 235 -10.82 -11.89 -1.72
CA SER A 235 -9.45 -12.29 -1.32
C SER A 235 -9.37 -13.79 -0.95
N PRO A 236 -8.39 -14.55 -1.47
CA PRO A 236 -7.21 -14.13 -2.24
C PRO A 236 -7.45 -13.92 -3.75
N ASP A 237 -8.68 -14.06 -4.23
CA ASP A 237 -9.05 -14.06 -5.64
C ASP A 237 -9.65 -12.72 -6.09
N LEU A 238 -9.59 -12.49 -7.40
CA LEU A 238 -10.42 -11.51 -8.10
C LEU A 238 -11.16 -12.24 -9.22
N ARG A 239 -12.44 -12.52 -9.00
CA ARG A 239 -13.26 -13.29 -9.96
C ARG A 239 -13.73 -12.42 -11.11
N ALA A 240 -14.15 -13.07 -12.20
CA ALA A 240 -14.82 -12.40 -13.31
C ALA A 240 -15.98 -11.51 -12.81
N GLY A 241 -15.94 -10.24 -13.19
CA GLY A 241 -16.84 -9.20 -12.74
C GLY A 241 -16.54 -8.64 -11.35
N GLU A 242 -15.40 -8.95 -10.71
CA GLU A 242 -14.97 -8.33 -9.45
C GLU A 242 -13.93 -7.22 -9.67
N VAL A 243 -13.94 -6.24 -8.76
CA VAL A 243 -13.14 -5.00 -8.88
C VAL A 243 -12.26 -4.73 -7.67
N LEU A 244 -11.11 -4.10 -7.94
CA LEU A 244 -10.30 -3.37 -6.99
C LEU A 244 -10.39 -1.87 -7.30
N MET A 245 -10.97 -1.13 -6.37
CA MET A 245 -10.94 0.33 -6.34
C MET A 245 -9.63 0.82 -5.74
N ALA A 246 -9.30 2.09 -5.99
CA ALA A 246 -8.09 2.66 -5.43
C ALA A 246 -8.05 2.55 -3.89
N GLY A 247 -6.91 2.10 -3.37
CA GLY A 247 -6.69 1.76 -1.97
C GLY A 247 -7.13 0.35 -1.58
N GLN A 248 -7.80 -0.40 -2.44
CA GLN A 248 -8.19 -1.78 -2.18
C GLN A 248 -7.10 -2.76 -2.61
N SER A 249 -7.09 -3.91 -1.94
CA SER A 249 -6.14 -4.98 -2.19
C SER A 249 -6.76 -6.35 -1.96
N ILE A 250 -6.13 -7.37 -2.55
CA ILE A 250 -6.27 -8.78 -2.19
C ILE A 250 -4.91 -9.31 -1.73
N SER A 251 -4.92 -10.29 -0.85
CA SER A 251 -3.69 -10.86 -0.27
C SER A 251 -3.65 -12.37 -0.42
N SER A 252 -2.44 -12.92 -0.53
CA SER A 252 -2.23 -14.36 -0.52
C SER A 252 -2.77 -15.01 0.76
N PRO A 253 -3.17 -16.29 0.73
CA PRO A 253 -3.65 -17.01 1.93
C PRO A 253 -2.73 -16.92 3.15
N ASN A 254 -1.41 -16.94 2.95
CA ASN A 254 -0.42 -16.80 4.02
C ASN A 254 -0.17 -15.35 4.49
N GLY A 255 -0.84 -14.37 3.87
CA GLY A 255 -0.76 -12.94 4.19
C GLY A 255 0.56 -12.25 3.83
N ARG A 256 1.48 -12.93 3.13
CA ARG A 256 2.83 -12.40 2.82
C ARG A 256 2.86 -11.51 1.57
N TYR A 257 1.90 -11.69 0.67
CA TYR A 257 1.87 -10.98 -0.60
C TYR A 257 0.54 -10.24 -0.74
N THR A 258 0.61 -9.00 -1.18
CA THR A 258 -0.55 -8.12 -1.31
C THR A 258 -0.54 -7.46 -2.68
N PHE A 259 -1.61 -7.68 -3.44
CA PHE A 259 -1.84 -7.06 -4.74
C PHE A 259 -2.81 -5.91 -4.55
N VAL A 260 -2.32 -4.68 -4.72
CA VAL A 260 -3.03 -3.44 -4.36
C VAL A 260 -3.17 -2.54 -5.58
N TYR A 261 -4.39 -2.02 -5.79
CA TYR A 261 -4.60 -0.90 -6.69
C TYR A 261 -4.47 0.40 -5.91
N GLN A 262 -3.43 1.16 -6.18
CA GLN A 262 -3.00 2.29 -5.36
C GLN A 262 -3.73 3.60 -5.72
N GLY A 263 -3.67 4.56 -4.81
CA GLY A 263 -4.29 5.89 -4.99
C GLY A 263 -3.63 6.78 -6.04
N ASP A 264 -2.49 6.37 -6.59
CA ASP A 264 -1.76 7.02 -7.68
C ASP A 264 -2.05 6.40 -9.06
N GLY A 265 -2.96 5.41 -9.12
CA GLY A 265 -3.35 4.73 -10.35
C GLY A 265 -2.50 3.51 -10.70
N ASN A 266 -1.54 3.12 -9.84
CA ASN A 266 -0.68 1.96 -10.07
C ASN A 266 -1.29 0.66 -9.48
N LEU A 267 -1.17 -0.46 -10.20
CA LEU A 267 -1.51 -1.78 -9.68
C LEU A 267 -0.21 -2.50 -9.34
N VAL A 268 0.00 -2.84 -8.08
CA VAL A 268 1.31 -3.27 -7.57
C VAL A 268 1.18 -4.52 -6.72
N LEU A 269 2.06 -5.48 -6.96
CA LEU A 269 2.29 -6.62 -6.08
C LEU A 269 3.41 -6.30 -5.10
N TYR A 270 3.11 -6.33 -3.80
CA TYR A 270 4.09 -6.23 -2.73
C TYR A 270 4.34 -7.59 -2.10
N GLY A 271 5.60 -7.82 -1.74
CA GLY A 271 6.03 -8.89 -0.85
C GLY A 271 6.90 -8.36 0.30
N PRO A 272 7.54 -9.25 1.07
CA PRO A 272 8.31 -8.88 2.26
C PRO A 272 9.48 -7.90 2.01
N ALA A 273 10.02 -7.87 0.80
CA ALA A 273 11.13 -7.00 0.40
C ALA A 273 10.70 -5.70 -0.30
N GLY A 274 9.39 -5.47 -0.45
CA GLY A 274 8.85 -4.33 -1.19
C GLY A 274 8.11 -4.73 -2.46
N ALA A 275 8.06 -3.82 -3.44
CA ALA A 275 7.34 -4.04 -4.70
C ALA A 275 8.03 -5.11 -5.55
N MET A 276 7.30 -6.15 -5.93
CA MET A 276 7.77 -7.28 -6.75
C MET A 276 7.38 -7.11 -8.22
N TRP A 277 6.23 -6.51 -8.48
CA TRP A 277 5.72 -6.22 -9.82
C TRP A 277 4.82 -4.98 -9.78
N ALA A 278 4.79 -4.21 -10.86
CA ALA A 278 3.88 -3.07 -11.02
C ALA A 278 3.39 -2.97 -12.47
N SER A 279 2.14 -2.52 -12.65
CA SER A 279 1.58 -2.19 -13.97
C SER A 279 2.27 -1.00 -14.63
N ARG A 280 3.01 -0.19 -13.85
CA ARG A 280 3.67 1.06 -14.27
C ARG A 280 2.69 2.09 -14.78
N THR A 281 1.56 2.20 -14.09
CA THR A 281 0.49 3.16 -14.38
C THR A 281 0.42 4.26 -13.33
N ASP A 282 1.48 4.42 -12.54
CA ASP A 282 1.63 5.51 -11.57
C ASP A 282 1.52 6.89 -12.25
N GLY A 283 0.83 7.81 -11.59
CA GLY A 283 0.59 9.16 -12.08
C GLY A 283 -0.52 9.26 -13.13
N GLN A 284 -1.12 8.14 -13.56
CA GLN A 284 -2.29 8.12 -14.42
C GLN A 284 -3.56 8.42 -13.63
N ALA A 285 -4.61 8.87 -14.33
CA ALA A 285 -5.89 9.18 -13.70
C ALA A 285 -6.52 7.91 -13.09
N VAL A 286 -6.86 8.00 -11.80
CA VAL A 286 -7.36 6.88 -11.00
C VAL A 286 -8.78 6.49 -11.41
N GLY A 287 -9.02 5.21 -11.65
CA GLY A 287 -10.36 4.67 -11.85
C GLY A 287 -10.55 3.35 -11.08
N SER A 288 -10.53 2.22 -11.78
CA SER A 288 -10.79 0.90 -11.20
C SER A 288 -10.00 -0.18 -11.93
N THR A 289 -9.52 -1.18 -11.18
CA THR A 289 -9.03 -2.43 -11.76
C THR A 289 -10.16 -3.45 -11.73
N ILE A 290 -10.48 -4.10 -12.85
CA ILE A 290 -11.53 -5.13 -12.93
C ILE A 290 -10.97 -6.40 -13.57
N MET A 291 -11.36 -7.55 -13.03
CA MET A 291 -11.28 -8.81 -13.78
C MET A 291 -12.55 -8.95 -14.61
N GLN A 292 -12.48 -8.80 -15.92
CA GLN A 292 -13.66 -8.76 -16.79
C GLN A 292 -14.22 -10.16 -17.06
N GLY A 293 -15.50 -10.22 -17.46
CA GLY A 293 -16.18 -11.47 -17.81
C GLY A 293 -15.59 -12.19 -19.02
N ASP A 294 -14.91 -11.45 -19.90
CA ASP A 294 -14.20 -11.98 -21.06
C ASP A 294 -12.85 -12.62 -20.74
N GLY A 295 -12.42 -12.53 -19.47
CA GLY A 295 -11.17 -13.09 -18.98
C GLY A 295 -10.01 -12.11 -18.92
N ASN A 296 -10.21 -10.83 -19.22
CA ASN A 296 -9.15 -9.82 -19.18
C ASN A 296 -9.10 -9.06 -17.84
N LEU A 297 -7.92 -8.91 -17.24
CA LEU A 297 -7.70 -7.95 -16.15
C LEU A 297 -7.38 -6.57 -16.75
N VAL A 298 -8.18 -5.55 -16.41
CA VAL A 298 -8.07 -4.20 -16.99
C VAL A 298 -8.09 -3.11 -15.93
N ILE A 299 -7.16 -2.16 -16.04
CA ILE A 299 -7.16 -0.90 -15.29
C ILE A 299 -7.85 0.14 -16.16
N TYR A 300 -8.94 0.68 -15.65
CA TYR A 300 -9.65 1.80 -16.23
C TYR A 300 -9.34 3.09 -15.47
N GLY A 301 -9.18 4.19 -16.20
CA GLY A 301 -9.21 5.55 -15.67
C GLY A 301 -10.64 6.13 -15.73
N PRO A 302 -10.80 7.40 -15.33
CA PRO A 302 -12.09 8.10 -15.40
C PRO A 302 -12.71 8.04 -16.80
N GLY A 303 -14.03 7.90 -16.87
CA GLY A 303 -14.75 7.84 -18.15
C GLY A 303 -14.57 6.53 -18.93
N GLY A 304 -13.98 5.48 -18.32
CA GLY A 304 -13.80 4.18 -18.96
C GLY A 304 -12.59 4.10 -19.91
N LEU A 305 -11.63 5.01 -19.79
CA LEU A 305 -10.37 4.95 -20.54
C LEU A 305 -9.57 3.72 -20.11
N VAL A 306 -9.18 2.84 -21.05
CA VAL A 306 -8.27 1.73 -20.75
C VAL A 306 -6.87 2.29 -20.52
N VAL A 307 -6.35 2.12 -19.31
CA VAL A 307 -4.99 2.55 -18.91
C VAL A 307 -4.00 1.41 -19.07
N TRP A 308 -4.41 0.18 -18.75
CA TRP A 308 -3.60 -1.03 -18.90
C TRP A 308 -4.51 -2.25 -19.02
N ALA A 309 -4.08 -3.28 -19.74
CA ALA A 309 -4.78 -4.56 -19.84
C ALA A 309 -3.78 -5.72 -19.86
N SER A 310 -4.19 -6.85 -19.28
CA SER A 310 -3.38 -8.08 -19.27
C SER A 310 -3.27 -8.78 -20.63
N GLY A 311 -4.20 -8.49 -21.56
CA GLY A 311 -4.25 -9.09 -22.89
C GLY A 311 -4.73 -10.55 -22.88
N THR A 312 -5.61 -10.89 -21.94
CA THR A 312 -6.13 -12.26 -21.74
C THR A 312 -7.60 -12.41 -22.12
N ASP A 313 -8.13 -11.49 -22.95
CA ASP A 313 -9.49 -11.56 -23.47
C ASP A 313 -9.76 -12.83 -24.29
N GLY A 314 -11.02 -13.28 -24.31
CA GLY A 314 -11.43 -14.53 -24.94
C GLY A 314 -11.34 -15.77 -24.03
N HIS A 315 -11.06 -15.57 -22.74
CA HIS A 315 -11.00 -16.59 -21.70
C HIS A 315 -12.14 -16.43 -20.69
N LEU A 316 -13.38 -16.61 -21.17
CA LEU A 316 -14.59 -16.41 -20.37
C LEU A 316 -14.52 -17.09 -18.99
N GLY A 317 -14.86 -16.34 -17.95
CA GLY A 317 -14.87 -16.83 -16.57
C GLY A 317 -13.49 -17.03 -15.95
N ALA A 318 -12.42 -16.55 -16.58
CA ALA A 318 -11.11 -16.52 -15.94
C ALA A 318 -11.15 -15.67 -14.65
N HIS A 319 -10.25 -15.98 -13.72
CA HIS A 319 -10.10 -15.30 -12.44
C HIS A 319 -8.63 -15.12 -12.11
N LEU A 320 -8.32 -14.10 -11.32
CA LEU A 320 -6.98 -13.83 -10.84
C LEU A 320 -6.82 -14.35 -9.41
N VAL A 321 -5.64 -14.87 -9.09
CA VAL A 321 -5.29 -15.41 -7.76
C VAL A 321 -3.94 -14.83 -7.32
N VAL A 322 -3.87 -14.33 -6.08
CA VAL A 322 -2.58 -14.04 -5.42
C VAL A 322 -2.13 -15.27 -4.65
N GLN A 323 -0.98 -15.81 -5.02
CA GLN A 323 -0.50 -17.10 -4.54
C GLN A 323 0.52 -16.97 -3.41
N ASP A 324 0.63 -18.01 -2.60
CA ASP A 324 1.56 -18.08 -1.47
C ASP A 324 3.04 -18.16 -1.88
N ASP A 325 3.31 -18.43 -3.16
CA ASP A 325 4.64 -18.38 -3.77
C ASP A 325 5.03 -16.98 -4.26
N GLY A 326 4.18 -15.97 -4.05
CA GLY A 326 4.41 -14.61 -4.49
C GLY A 326 4.14 -14.39 -5.98
N ASN A 327 3.48 -15.31 -6.67
CA ASN A 327 2.94 -15.07 -8.00
C ASN A 327 1.55 -14.45 -7.95
N VAL A 328 1.19 -13.74 -9.01
CA VAL A 328 -0.20 -13.42 -9.31
C VAL A 328 -0.50 -14.00 -10.69
N VAL A 329 -1.54 -14.83 -10.75
CA VAL A 329 -1.85 -15.63 -11.94
C VAL A 329 -3.30 -15.45 -12.33
N ILE A 330 -3.56 -15.30 -13.63
CA ILE A 330 -4.91 -15.40 -14.19
C ILE A 330 -5.11 -16.84 -14.69
N TYR A 331 -6.10 -17.52 -14.12
CA TYR A 331 -6.48 -18.88 -14.47
C TYR A 331 -7.77 -18.92 -15.25
N ARG A 332 -7.79 -19.77 -16.27
CA ARG A 332 -9.03 -20.22 -16.92
C ARG A 332 -9.85 -21.10 -15.97
N PRO A 333 -11.17 -21.28 -16.23
CA PRO A 333 -12.00 -22.19 -15.44
C PRO A 333 -11.52 -23.64 -15.38
N ASP A 334 -10.72 -24.09 -16.35
CA ASP A 334 -10.10 -25.43 -16.39
C ASP A 334 -8.80 -25.54 -15.59
N GLY A 335 -8.40 -24.48 -14.89
CA GLY A 335 -7.19 -24.42 -14.06
C GLY A 335 -5.90 -24.13 -14.82
N ARG A 336 -5.94 -23.87 -16.14
CA ARG A 336 -4.74 -23.51 -16.90
C ARG A 336 -4.42 -22.02 -16.78
N PRO A 337 -3.15 -21.63 -16.53
CA PRO A 337 -2.76 -20.23 -16.47
C PRO A 337 -2.73 -19.59 -17.87
N VAL A 338 -3.16 -18.33 -17.97
CA VAL A 338 -3.11 -17.55 -19.23
C VAL A 338 -2.26 -16.28 -19.11
N TRP A 339 -1.96 -15.84 -17.89
CA TRP A 339 -1.04 -14.75 -17.61
C TRP A 339 -0.49 -14.89 -16.20
N SER A 340 0.73 -14.41 -15.98
CA SER A 340 1.26 -14.26 -14.62
C SER A 340 2.21 -13.07 -14.51
N THR A 341 2.41 -12.58 -13.28
CA THR A 341 3.46 -11.61 -12.98
C THR A 341 4.87 -12.21 -13.10
N ASP A 342 4.96 -13.54 -13.19
CA ASP A 342 6.18 -14.35 -13.13
C ASP A 342 7.07 -13.99 -11.94
N THR A 343 6.46 -13.73 -10.79
CA THR A 343 7.17 -13.34 -9.56
C THR A 343 7.33 -14.48 -8.57
N TRP A 344 6.88 -15.68 -8.93
CA TRP A 344 6.91 -16.86 -8.08
C TRP A 344 8.32 -17.19 -7.57
N VAL A 345 8.38 -17.67 -6.33
CA VAL A 345 9.58 -18.23 -5.70
C VAL A 345 9.33 -19.68 -5.31
N VAL A 346 10.42 -20.43 -5.10
CA VAL A 346 10.30 -21.79 -4.55
C VAL A 346 9.64 -21.73 -3.16
N THR A 347 8.67 -22.61 -2.93
CA THR A 347 7.94 -22.72 -1.66
C THR A 347 8.30 -24.02 -0.93
N GLY A 348 8.13 -23.98 0.39
CA GLY A 348 8.31 -25.11 1.29
C GLY A 348 7.95 -24.70 2.72
N PRO A 349 7.92 -25.63 3.68
CA PRO A 349 7.75 -25.30 5.09
C PRO A 349 8.82 -24.30 5.55
N ASP A 350 8.47 -23.40 6.48
CA ASP A 350 9.46 -22.53 7.12
C ASP A 350 10.47 -23.37 7.93
N ALA A 351 11.73 -22.95 7.93
CA ALA A 351 12.80 -23.62 8.67
C ALA A 351 12.55 -23.67 10.18
N SER A 352 12.83 -24.83 10.79
CA SER A 352 12.66 -25.06 12.22
C SER A 352 13.95 -24.76 13.00
N SER A 353 14.01 -23.60 13.68
CA SER A 353 15.19 -23.23 14.49
C SER A 353 15.56 -24.34 15.49
N PRO A 354 16.86 -24.67 15.65
CA PRO A 354 18.05 -24.03 15.07
C PRO A 354 18.49 -24.55 13.69
N ASP A 355 17.74 -25.50 13.13
CA ASP A 355 18.13 -26.27 11.95
C ASP A 355 17.34 -25.82 10.70
N MET A 356 17.79 -26.32 9.55
CA MET A 356 17.01 -26.29 8.32
C MET A 356 17.22 -27.61 7.58
N VAL A 357 16.15 -28.40 7.43
CA VAL A 357 16.20 -29.72 6.79
C VAL A 357 15.78 -29.66 5.33
N ALA A 358 16.03 -30.74 4.59
CA ALA A 358 15.65 -30.86 3.18
C ALA A 358 14.17 -30.49 2.94
N GLY A 359 13.94 -29.56 2.02
CA GLY A 359 12.62 -29.02 1.65
C GLY A 359 12.20 -27.77 2.43
N GLU A 360 12.81 -27.49 3.59
CA GLU A 360 12.52 -26.28 4.34
C GLU A 360 13.12 -25.05 3.67
N THR A 361 12.47 -23.91 3.90
CA THR A 361 12.81 -22.62 3.31
C THR A 361 13.01 -21.54 4.37
N LEU A 362 13.84 -20.57 4.04
CA LEU A 362 14.00 -19.32 4.75
C LEU A 362 13.70 -18.18 3.76
N ALA A 363 12.47 -17.70 3.81
CA ALA A 363 12.02 -16.58 2.99
C ALA A 363 12.47 -15.23 3.56
N ALA A 364 12.47 -14.19 2.73
CA ALA A 364 13.02 -12.88 3.11
C ALA A 364 12.40 -12.32 4.39
N GLY A 365 13.25 -11.77 5.25
CA GLY A 365 12.93 -11.28 6.60
C GLY A 365 12.87 -12.36 7.68
N ARG A 366 13.00 -13.66 7.32
CA ARG A 366 13.03 -14.75 8.29
C ARG A 366 14.45 -15.09 8.74
N GLN A 367 14.53 -15.75 9.89
CA GLN A 367 15.78 -16.19 10.49
C GLN A 367 15.62 -17.54 11.16
N ILE A 368 16.74 -18.26 11.28
CA ILE A 368 16.91 -19.35 12.25
C ILE A 368 17.96 -18.95 13.27
N THR A 369 17.83 -19.45 14.50
CA THR A 369 18.61 -18.97 15.66
C THR A 369 19.26 -20.14 16.38
N SER A 370 20.53 -20.00 16.75
CA SER A 370 21.28 -20.95 17.59
C SER A 370 20.55 -21.27 18.91
N PRO A 371 20.75 -22.48 19.49
CA PRO A 371 20.14 -22.87 20.77
C PRO A 371 20.34 -21.87 21.92
N ASN A 372 21.51 -21.25 22.03
CA ASN A 372 21.82 -20.26 23.06
C ASN A 372 21.25 -18.85 22.76
N GLY A 373 20.60 -18.66 21.61
CA GLY A 373 20.01 -17.39 21.19
C GLY A 373 21.00 -16.31 20.72
N ARG A 374 22.32 -16.55 20.79
CA ARG A 374 23.36 -15.53 20.53
C ARG A 374 23.62 -15.32 19.03
N TYR A 375 23.38 -16.33 18.21
CA TYR A 375 23.62 -16.29 16.76
C TYR A 375 22.33 -16.47 15.97
N ARG A 376 22.14 -15.62 14.95
CA ARG A 376 20.98 -15.64 14.06
C ARG A 376 21.44 -15.67 12.61
N PHE A 377 20.91 -16.61 11.83
CA PHE A 377 21.13 -16.73 10.39
C PHE A 377 19.90 -16.20 9.67
N VAL A 378 20.03 -15.03 9.06
CA VAL A 378 18.93 -14.19 8.58
C VAL A 378 19.00 -14.10 7.07
N TYR A 379 17.90 -14.44 6.39
CA TYR A 379 17.74 -14.05 4.98
C TYR A 379 17.06 -12.70 4.94
N GLN A 380 17.81 -11.68 4.59
CA GLN A 380 17.42 -10.27 4.70
C GLN A 380 16.55 -9.82 3.54
N THR A 381 15.83 -8.72 3.74
CA THR A 381 14.96 -8.11 2.72
C THR A 381 15.73 -7.41 1.60
N ASP A 382 17.05 -7.28 1.71
CA ASP A 382 17.92 -6.81 0.62
C ASP A 382 18.48 -7.96 -0.24
N GLY A 383 18.07 -9.21 0.02
CA GLY A 383 18.51 -10.40 -0.70
C GLY A 383 19.78 -11.04 -0.16
N ASN A 384 20.34 -10.55 0.95
CA ASN A 384 21.54 -11.10 1.56
C ASN A 384 21.21 -12.20 2.59
N LEU A 385 21.99 -13.28 2.61
CA LEU A 385 21.93 -14.29 3.68
C LEU A 385 23.11 -14.06 4.62
N VAL A 386 22.82 -13.75 5.88
CA VAL A 386 23.83 -13.21 6.82
C VAL A 386 23.74 -13.93 8.15
N LEU A 387 24.90 -14.37 8.65
CA LEU A 387 25.05 -14.79 10.03
C LEU A 387 25.42 -13.58 10.88
N TYR A 388 24.63 -13.33 11.92
CA TYR A 388 24.92 -12.34 12.95
C TYR A 388 25.26 -13.03 14.25
N GLY A 389 26.29 -12.53 14.93
CA GLY A 389 26.59 -12.81 16.33
C GLY A 389 26.51 -11.55 17.20
N PRO A 390 26.97 -11.63 18.46
CA PRO A 390 26.90 -10.52 19.41
C PRO A 390 27.59 -9.22 18.96
N ALA A 391 28.66 -9.34 18.16
CA ALA A 391 29.42 -8.20 17.64
C ALA A 391 28.90 -7.65 16.30
N GLY A 392 27.84 -8.23 15.73
CA GLY A 392 27.32 -7.87 14.41
C GLY A 392 27.43 -8.99 13.38
N ALA A 393 27.51 -8.63 12.10
CA ALA A 393 27.58 -9.60 11.00
C ALA A 393 28.93 -10.33 11.01
N THR A 394 28.91 -11.67 11.06
CA THR A 394 30.11 -12.52 11.08
C THR A 394 30.36 -13.22 9.76
N TRP A 395 29.31 -13.53 9.00
CA TRP A 395 29.40 -14.09 7.65
C TRP A 395 28.28 -13.55 6.77
N SER A 396 28.51 -13.46 5.46
CA SER A 396 27.50 -13.07 4.47
C SER A 396 27.71 -13.79 3.15
N SER A 397 26.61 -14.16 2.50
CA SER A 397 26.60 -14.68 1.12
C SER A 397 26.99 -13.62 0.08
N ARG A 398 27.01 -12.33 0.47
CA ARG A 398 27.28 -11.16 -0.40
C ARG A 398 26.30 -11.08 -1.57
N THR A 399 25.04 -11.41 -1.29
CA THR A 399 23.95 -11.35 -2.27
C THR A 399 23.05 -10.13 -2.07
N ASN A 400 23.46 -9.17 -1.24
CA ASN A 400 22.77 -7.90 -1.06
C ASN A 400 22.59 -7.16 -2.39
N GLY A 401 21.41 -6.57 -2.59
CA GLY A 401 21.03 -5.87 -3.81
C GLY A 401 20.68 -6.77 -5.00
N ARG A 402 20.78 -8.10 -4.85
CA ARG A 402 20.28 -9.04 -5.86
C ARG A 402 18.76 -9.24 -5.71
N PRO A 403 18.05 -9.66 -6.76
CA PRO A 403 16.62 -9.92 -6.68
C PRO A 403 16.28 -10.91 -5.56
N VAL A 404 15.37 -10.50 -4.68
CA VAL A 404 15.03 -11.21 -3.45
C VAL A 404 14.05 -12.32 -3.77
N GLY A 405 14.33 -13.54 -3.31
CA GLY A 405 13.42 -14.67 -3.44
C GLY A 405 13.36 -15.48 -2.14
N THR A 406 13.93 -16.69 -2.17
CA THR A 406 13.88 -17.65 -1.05
C THR A 406 15.22 -18.36 -0.91
N THR A 407 15.62 -18.66 0.33
CA THR A 407 16.68 -19.65 0.59
C THR A 407 16.04 -21.01 0.86
N ILE A 408 16.52 -22.09 0.24
CA ILE A 408 16.00 -23.44 0.44
C ILE A 408 17.14 -24.42 0.70
N MET A 409 16.92 -25.35 1.63
CA MET A 409 17.78 -26.51 1.81
C MET A 409 17.20 -27.61 0.93
N GLN A 410 17.83 -27.90 -0.20
CA GLN A 410 17.28 -28.79 -1.22
C GLN A 410 17.42 -30.26 -0.82
N GLY A 411 16.59 -31.13 -1.43
CA GLY A 411 16.62 -32.57 -1.20
C GLY A 411 17.92 -33.27 -1.60
N ASP A 412 18.69 -32.67 -2.51
CA ASP A 412 20.02 -33.14 -2.90
C ASP A 412 21.13 -32.72 -1.93
N GLY A 413 20.80 -31.99 -0.86
CA GLY A 413 21.73 -31.52 0.17
C GLY A 413 22.36 -30.16 -0.08
N ASN A 414 21.92 -29.41 -1.09
CA ASN A 414 22.44 -28.08 -1.40
C ASN A 414 21.62 -26.98 -0.71
N LEU A 415 22.27 -26.00 -0.07
CA LEU A 415 21.60 -24.78 0.36
C LEU A 415 21.69 -23.75 -0.77
N VAL A 416 20.55 -23.29 -1.27
CA VAL A 416 20.51 -22.39 -2.43
C VAL A 416 19.64 -21.18 -2.15
N ILE A 417 20.14 -20.01 -2.53
CA ILE A 417 19.35 -18.78 -2.60
C ILE A 417 18.83 -18.68 -4.03
N TYR A 418 17.52 -18.66 -4.19
CA TYR A 418 16.84 -18.43 -5.46
C TYR A 418 16.27 -17.01 -5.50
N ALA A 419 16.45 -16.36 -6.65
CA ALA A 419 15.62 -15.24 -7.05
C ALA A 419 14.28 -15.75 -7.62
N PRO A 420 13.31 -14.86 -7.86
CA PRO A 420 12.07 -15.23 -8.56
C PRO A 420 12.32 -15.96 -9.88
N LYS A 421 11.37 -16.81 -10.28
CA LYS A 421 11.46 -17.73 -11.44
C LYS A 421 12.54 -18.81 -11.32
N ASP A 422 12.80 -19.30 -10.10
CA ASP A 422 13.77 -20.37 -9.83
C ASP A 422 15.17 -20.09 -10.39
N ARG A 423 15.58 -18.82 -10.39
CA ARG A 423 16.92 -18.44 -10.83
C ARG A 423 17.90 -18.51 -9.66
N PRO A 424 18.89 -19.42 -9.67
CA PRO A 424 19.84 -19.54 -8.58
C PRO A 424 20.73 -18.29 -8.51
N VAL A 425 20.92 -17.78 -7.30
CA VAL A 425 21.72 -16.58 -7.00
C VAL A 425 23.03 -16.95 -6.32
N TRP A 426 22.97 -17.92 -5.42
CA TRP A 426 24.10 -18.43 -4.66
C TRP A 426 23.80 -19.87 -4.21
N ALA A 427 24.82 -20.70 -4.10
CA ALA A 427 24.70 -22.06 -3.57
C ALA A 427 25.89 -22.41 -2.69
N SER A 428 25.68 -23.27 -1.68
CA SER A 428 26.74 -23.78 -0.81
C SER A 428 27.69 -24.74 -1.54
N GLY A 429 27.27 -25.30 -2.68
CA GLY A 429 28.06 -26.27 -3.45
C GLY A 429 28.07 -27.65 -2.81
N THR A 430 27.00 -28.02 -2.09
CA THR A 430 26.89 -29.28 -1.34
C THR A 430 25.92 -30.29 -1.95
N SER A 431 25.56 -30.11 -3.23
CA SER A 431 24.71 -31.05 -3.97
C SER A 431 25.29 -32.46 -4.01
N GLY A 432 24.42 -33.46 -4.12
CA GLY A 432 24.79 -34.89 -4.06
C GLY A 432 24.95 -35.44 -2.64
N SER A 433 24.47 -34.71 -1.63
CA SER A 433 24.44 -35.13 -0.22
C SER A 433 22.99 -35.22 0.30
N PRO A 434 22.14 -36.12 -0.24
CA PRO A 434 20.74 -36.21 0.15
C PRO A 434 20.59 -36.47 1.65
N GLY A 435 19.58 -35.85 2.26
CA GLY A 435 19.35 -35.88 3.71
C GLY A 435 20.31 -34.99 4.52
N ALA A 436 21.10 -34.13 3.88
CA ALA A 436 21.85 -33.12 4.58
C ALA A 436 20.93 -32.11 5.27
N ARG A 437 21.42 -31.51 6.37
CA ARG A 437 20.74 -30.44 7.11
C ARG A 437 21.71 -29.32 7.44
N LEU A 438 21.22 -28.09 7.48
CA LEU A 438 21.95 -26.93 7.96
C LEU A 438 21.65 -26.72 9.44
N VAL A 439 22.66 -26.31 10.21
CA VAL A 439 22.58 -26.07 11.67
C VAL A 439 23.26 -24.75 12.00
N VAL A 440 22.59 -23.87 12.76
CA VAL A 440 23.22 -22.71 13.41
C VAL A 440 23.68 -23.09 14.80
N GLN A 441 24.97 -22.93 15.07
CA GLN A 441 25.62 -23.46 16.28
C GLN A 441 25.92 -22.37 17.31
N ASP A 442 26.03 -22.80 18.56
CA ASP A 442 26.31 -21.95 19.72
C ASP A 442 27.73 -21.37 19.72
N ASP A 443 28.62 -21.91 18.89
CA ASP A 443 29.98 -21.41 18.65
C ASP A 443 30.04 -20.34 17.55
N GLY A 444 28.89 -19.96 16.97
CA GLY A 444 28.82 -18.98 15.90
C GLY A 444 29.21 -19.51 14.53
N ASN A 445 29.22 -20.83 14.33
CA ASN A 445 29.29 -21.43 13.02
C ASN A 445 27.90 -21.72 12.44
N VAL A 446 27.82 -21.75 11.12
CA VAL A 446 26.71 -22.40 10.42
C VAL A 446 27.30 -23.52 9.58
N VAL A 447 26.79 -24.73 9.78
CA VAL A 447 27.33 -25.95 9.16
C VAL A 447 26.24 -26.69 8.41
N ILE A 448 26.55 -27.16 7.21
CA ILE A 448 25.74 -28.15 6.52
C ILE A 448 26.35 -29.52 6.81
N TYR A 449 25.60 -30.36 7.51
CA TYR A 449 25.98 -31.74 7.81
C TYR A 449 25.36 -32.69 6.79
N ARG A 450 26.15 -33.61 6.25
CA ARG A 450 25.64 -34.77 5.51
C ARG A 450 24.86 -35.69 6.45
N ALA A 451 24.05 -36.60 5.89
CA ALA A 451 23.29 -37.57 6.67
C ALA A 451 24.14 -38.43 7.62
N ASN A 452 25.41 -38.68 7.29
CA ASN A 452 26.36 -39.41 8.14
C ASN A 452 27.02 -38.56 9.25
N GLY A 453 26.61 -37.31 9.43
CA GLY A 453 27.14 -36.40 10.45
C GLY A 453 28.45 -35.69 10.08
N THR A 454 29.02 -35.94 8.91
CA THR A 454 30.22 -35.20 8.44
C THR A 454 29.85 -33.83 7.90
N ALA A 455 30.70 -32.82 8.14
CA ALA A 455 30.50 -31.48 7.58
C ALA A 455 30.72 -31.50 6.06
N ALA A 456 29.77 -30.94 5.31
CA ALA A 456 29.85 -30.72 3.86
C ALA A 456 30.33 -29.30 3.52
N TRP A 457 29.92 -28.33 4.34
CA TRP A 457 30.25 -26.92 4.20
C TRP A 457 30.11 -26.22 5.55
N SER A 458 30.86 -25.15 5.77
CA SER A 458 30.65 -24.27 6.92
C SER A 458 30.96 -22.81 6.59
N THR A 459 30.41 -21.88 7.38
CA THR A 459 30.79 -20.46 7.32
C THR A 459 32.22 -20.21 7.79
N ASP A 460 32.83 -21.20 8.46
CA ASP A 460 34.11 -21.15 9.16
C ASP A 460 34.21 -19.96 10.13
N THR A 461 33.12 -19.64 10.82
CA THR A 461 33.04 -18.50 11.75
C THR A 461 33.08 -18.89 13.21
N TRP A 462 33.28 -20.18 13.49
CA TRP A 462 33.31 -20.69 14.86
C TRP A 462 34.37 -19.97 15.72
N VAL A 463 34.00 -19.74 16.97
CA VAL A 463 34.88 -19.21 18.02
C VAL A 463 35.07 -20.26 19.12
N ILE A 464 36.08 -20.07 19.97
CA ILE A 464 36.25 -20.95 21.12
C ILE A 464 35.06 -20.73 22.07
N THR A 465 34.41 -21.82 22.43
CA THR A 465 33.32 -21.83 23.41
C THR A 465 33.79 -22.44 24.72
N GLY A 466 33.19 -21.97 25.81
CA GLY A 466 33.38 -22.49 27.16
C GLY A 466 32.37 -21.84 28.09
N PRO A 467 32.36 -22.20 29.38
CA PRO A 467 31.52 -21.52 30.36
C PRO A 467 31.81 -20.01 30.36
N ASP A 468 30.77 -19.20 30.56
CA ASP A 468 30.96 -17.76 30.74
C ASP A 468 31.77 -17.51 32.02
N ALA A 469 32.65 -16.50 32.01
CA ALA A 469 33.50 -16.17 33.13
C ALA A 469 32.73 -15.82 34.43
N SER A 470 33.21 -16.34 35.57
CA SER A 470 32.56 -16.19 36.87
C SER A 470 33.09 -14.98 37.66
N SER A 471 32.43 -13.82 37.50
CA SER A 471 32.80 -12.58 38.20
C SER A 471 33.02 -12.79 39.71
N PRO A 472 34.11 -12.28 40.31
CA PRO A 472 35.13 -11.39 39.74
C PRO A 472 36.30 -12.09 39.03
N ASP A 473 36.29 -13.42 38.99
CA ASP A 473 37.36 -14.25 38.48
C ASP A 473 37.07 -14.68 37.03
N MET A 474 38.11 -15.19 36.38
CA MET A 474 37.99 -15.99 35.17
C MET A 474 38.89 -17.20 35.34
N LEU A 475 38.26 -18.37 35.47
CA LEU A 475 38.93 -19.65 35.70
C LEU A 475 39.41 -20.26 34.39
N ALA A 476 40.33 -21.23 34.50
CA ALA A 476 40.79 -22.00 33.35
C ALA A 476 39.62 -22.68 32.61
N GLY A 477 39.54 -22.47 31.30
CA GLY A 477 38.47 -22.92 30.42
C GLY A 477 37.31 -21.94 30.26
N GLU A 478 37.19 -20.92 31.11
CA GLU A 478 36.13 -19.92 30.99
C GLU A 478 36.43 -18.92 29.86
N THR A 479 35.35 -18.32 29.34
CA THR A 479 35.41 -17.43 28.18
C THR A 479 34.69 -16.10 28.44
N LEU A 480 35.16 -15.06 27.76
CA LEU A 480 34.43 -13.82 27.53
C LEU A 480 34.22 -13.66 26.03
N VAL A 481 32.96 -13.72 25.62
CA VAL A 481 32.53 -13.40 24.24
C VAL A 481 32.25 -11.89 24.11
N PRO A 482 32.12 -11.34 22.89
CA PRO A 482 31.95 -9.90 22.70
C PRO A 482 30.70 -9.38 23.41
N GLY A 483 30.86 -8.29 24.17
CA GLY A 483 29.86 -7.73 25.09
C GLY A 483 29.92 -8.32 26.51
N GLY A 484 30.62 -9.44 26.69
CA GLY A 484 30.85 -10.08 27.98
C GLY A 484 31.79 -9.28 28.88
N SER A 485 31.62 -9.45 30.19
CA SER A 485 32.47 -8.79 31.17
C SER A 485 32.45 -9.48 32.52
N ILE A 486 33.52 -9.29 33.28
CA ILE A 486 33.60 -9.56 34.72
C ILE A 486 33.90 -8.27 35.46
N SER A 487 33.45 -8.18 36.70
CA SER A 487 33.56 -6.98 37.54
C SER A 487 34.26 -7.28 38.84
N SER A 488 34.95 -6.27 39.40
CA SER A 488 35.50 -6.36 40.75
C SER A 488 34.40 -6.61 41.79
N PRO A 489 34.72 -7.21 42.96
CA PRO A 489 33.74 -7.44 44.03
C PRO A 489 32.92 -6.20 44.45
N ASN A 490 33.54 -5.02 44.46
CA ASN A 490 32.87 -3.75 44.76
C ASN A 490 32.08 -3.15 43.58
N GLY A 491 32.12 -3.78 42.41
CA GLY A 491 31.43 -3.36 41.18
C GLY A 491 32.00 -2.10 40.52
N ARG A 492 33.07 -1.50 41.03
CA ARG A 492 33.64 -0.24 40.53
C ARG A 492 34.52 -0.41 39.30
N TYR A 493 35.06 -1.60 39.08
CA TYR A 493 35.91 -1.91 37.94
C TYR A 493 35.32 -3.04 37.12
N ARG A 494 35.40 -2.91 35.80
CA ARG A 494 34.80 -3.85 34.86
C ARG A 494 35.78 -4.18 33.74
N PHE A 495 36.10 -5.46 33.58
CA PHE A 495 36.93 -5.96 32.50
C PHE A 495 36.02 -6.50 31.39
N VAL A 496 36.00 -5.80 30.26
CA VAL A 496 35.00 -5.97 29.19
C VAL A 496 35.71 -6.41 27.92
N TYR A 497 35.22 -7.50 27.30
CA TYR A 497 35.58 -7.82 25.93
C TYR A 497 34.55 -7.18 25.00
N GLN A 498 34.98 -6.20 24.22
CA GLN A 498 34.11 -5.30 23.47
C GLN A 498 33.79 -5.84 22.07
N ALA A 499 32.71 -5.31 21.48
CA ALA A 499 32.28 -5.68 20.13
C ALA A 499 33.26 -5.26 19.03
N ASP A 500 34.20 -4.35 19.30
CA ASP A 500 35.27 -3.96 18.39
C ASP A 500 36.51 -4.85 18.48
N GLY A 501 36.45 -5.91 19.30
CA GLY A 501 37.53 -6.87 19.51
C GLY A 501 38.53 -6.47 20.59
N ASN A 502 38.34 -5.34 21.28
CA ASN A 502 39.24 -4.89 22.33
C ASN A 502 38.86 -5.47 23.70
N LEU A 503 39.86 -5.90 24.48
CA LEU A 503 39.71 -6.22 25.89
C LEU A 503 40.16 -5.04 26.75
N VAL A 504 39.26 -4.49 27.56
CA VAL A 504 39.46 -3.21 28.25
C VAL A 504 39.05 -3.30 29.71
N LEU A 505 39.90 -2.79 30.60
CA LEU A 505 39.56 -2.53 32.00
C LEU A 505 39.03 -1.11 32.15
N TYR A 506 37.80 -0.98 32.60
CA TYR A 506 37.18 0.29 32.97
C TYR A 506 37.18 0.47 34.49
N GLY A 507 37.39 1.72 34.93
CA GLY A 507 37.09 2.16 36.28
C GLY A 507 36.11 3.34 36.28
N PRO A 508 35.88 3.99 37.44
CA PRO A 508 34.86 5.03 37.58
C PRO A 508 35.02 6.25 36.66
N THR A 509 36.26 6.55 36.24
CA THR A 509 36.60 7.72 35.43
C THR A 509 36.91 7.39 33.96
N GLY A 510 36.81 6.13 33.55
CA GLY A 510 37.07 5.70 32.18
C GLY A 510 37.97 4.47 32.06
N ALA A 511 38.53 4.26 30.86
CA ALA A 511 39.42 3.14 30.57
C ALA A 511 40.76 3.31 31.31
N ARG A 512 41.21 2.24 31.97
CA ARG A 512 42.46 2.18 32.74
C ARG A 512 43.53 1.36 32.02
N TRP A 513 43.14 0.32 31.31
CA TRP A 513 44.02 -0.54 30.52
C TRP A 513 43.27 -1.07 29.31
N ALA A 514 43.98 -1.27 28.20
CA ALA A 514 43.42 -1.90 27.01
C ALA A 514 44.46 -2.82 26.36
N SER A 515 43.96 -3.91 25.76
CA SER A 515 44.78 -4.82 24.95
C SER A 515 45.24 -4.20 23.62
N ASN A 516 44.65 -3.07 23.21
CA ASN A 516 44.89 -2.37 21.94
C ASN A 516 44.65 -3.27 20.72
N THR A 517 43.61 -4.10 20.82
CA THR A 517 43.18 -5.01 19.74
C THR A 517 41.91 -4.51 19.04
N ASN A 518 41.50 -3.27 19.30
CA ASN A 518 40.36 -2.64 18.62
C ASN A 518 40.50 -2.69 17.09
N GLY A 519 39.42 -3.06 16.41
CA GLY A 519 39.36 -3.21 14.96
C GLY A 519 39.95 -4.53 14.43
N ARG A 520 40.48 -5.40 15.30
CA ARG A 520 40.91 -6.75 14.91
C ARG A 520 39.71 -7.70 14.82
N PRO A 521 39.81 -8.82 14.07
CA PRO A 521 38.73 -9.80 13.97
C PRO A 521 38.29 -10.32 15.33
N VAL A 522 36.98 -10.23 15.57
CA VAL A 522 36.36 -10.45 16.87
C VAL A 522 36.01 -11.93 17.04
N GLY A 523 36.52 -12.55 18.10
CA GLY A 523 36.20 -13.94 18.44
C GLY A 523 35.84 -14.07 19.92
N SER A 524 36.75 -14.62 20.72
CA SER A 524 36.53 -14.88 22.15
C SER A 524 37.81 -14.65 22.94
N THR A 525 37.70 -14.18 24.18
CA THR A 525 38.80 -14.20 25.15
C THR A 525 38.67 -15.45 26.00
N VAL A 526 39.76 -16.20 26.19
CA VAL A 526 39.77 -17.47 26.92
C VAL A 526 40.91 -17.48 27.92
N MET A 527 40.63 -17.89 29.15
CA MET A 527 41.65 -18.20 30.14
C MET A 527 41.99 -19.68 29.96
N GLN A 528 43.14 -19.98 29.37
CA GLN A 528 43.49 -21.33 28.95
C GLN A 528 43.98 -22.19 30.12
N GLY A 529 43.90 -23.52 29.94
CA GLY A 529 44.31 -24.50 30.96
C GLY A 529 45.80 -24.43 31.33
N ASP A 530 46.63 -23.90 30.43
CA ASP A 530 48.06 -23.68 30.61
C ASP A 530 48.39 -22.38 31.38
N GLY A 531 47.38 -21.58 31.71
CA GLY A 531 47.48 -20.33 32.45
C GLY A 531 47.62 -19.07 31.60
N ASN A 532 47.47 -19.17 30.28
CA ASN A 532 47.51 -18.04 29.37
C ASN A 532 46.11 -17.42 29.16
N LEU A 533 45.98 -16.09 29.26
CA LEU A 533 44.79 -15.41 28.78
C LEU A 533 45.02 -15.00 27.33
N VAL A 534 44.16 -15.46 26.43
CA VAL A 534 44.32 -15.25 24.99
C VAL A 534 43.03 -14.71 24.38
N ILE A 535 43.17 -13.67 23.55
CA ILE A 535 42.12 -13.20 22.66
C ILE A 535 42.28 -13.96 21.35
N TYR A 536 41.25 -14.67 20.95
CA TYR A 536 41.16 -15.39 19.70
C TYR A 536 40.24 -14.66 18.73
N ALA A 537 40.64 -14.64 17.46
CA ALA A 537 39.75 -14.42 16.34
C ALA A 537 39.05 -15.75 15.99
N PRO A 538 38.01 -15.72 15.13
CA PRO A 538 37.38 -16.95 14.63
C PRO A 538 38.41 -17.91 14.01
N LYS A 539 38.09 -19.22 14.05
CA LYS A 539 38.98 -20.32 13.67
C LYS A 539 40.23 -20.50 14.55
N ASP A 540 40.11 -20.20 15.86
CA ASP A 540 41.21 -20.40 16.83
C ASP A 540 42.51 -19.68 16.44
N ARG A 541 42.40 -18.51 15.80
CA ARG A 541 43.58 -17.70 15.45
C ARG A 541 43.90 -16.73 16.59
N PRO A 542 45.06 -16.87 17.26
CA PRO A 542 45.40 -15.99 18.37
C PRO A 542 45.65 -14.56 17.86
N VAL A 543 45.12 -13.58 18.59
CA VAL A 543 45.21 -12.15 18.29
C VAL A 543 46.15 -11.44 19.26
N TRP A 544 46.06 -11.81 20.54
CA TRP A 544 46.83 -11.26 21.65
C TRP A 544 46.85 -12.26 22.80
N ALA A 545 47.94 -12.30 23.56
CA ALA A 545 48.08 -13.18 24.72
C ALA A 545 48.88 -12.51 25.85
N THR A 546 48.66 -12.94 27.09
CA THR A 546 49.44 -12.49 28.26
C THR A 546 50.83 -13.10 28.35
N ALA A 547 51.12 -14.12 27.54
CA ALA A 547 52.37 -14.90 27.55
C ALA A 547 52.63 -15.58 28.92
N THR A 548 51.57 -16.19 29.48
CA THR A 548 51.58 -16.88 30.77
C THR A 548 51.34 -18.39 30.67
N ASP A 549 51.60 -18.99 29.52
CA ASP A 549 51.34 -20.40 29.08
C ASP A 549 52.04 -21.52 29.86
N ARG A 550 52.80 -21.21 30.92
CA ARG A 550 53.51 -22.22 31.74
C ARG A 550 53.03 -22.24 33.19
N ASN A 551 51.79 -21.84 33.41
CA ASN A 551 51.19 -21.68 34.74
C ASN A 551 49.84 -22.42 34.81
N PRO A 552 49.82 -23.76 34.66
CA PRO A 552 48.58 -24.50 34.59
C PRO A 552 47.70 -24.30 35.82
N GLY A 553 46.40 -24.11 35.59
CA GLY A 553 45.42 -23.80 36.64
C GLY A 553 45.50 -22.36 37.18
N ALA A 554 46.25 -21.46 36.54
CA ALA A 554 46.17 -20.05 36.85
C ALA A 554 44.77 -19.48 36.58
N ARG A 555 44.40 -18.42 37.31
CA ARG A 555 43.13 -17.71 37.14
C ARG A 555 43.36 -16.21 37.03
N LEU A 556 42.50 -15.53 36.29
CA LEU A 556 42.47 -14.07 36.22
C LEU A 556 41.49 -13.52 37.26
N VAL A 557 41.82 -12.38 37.87
CA VAL A 557 41.01 -11.73 38.91
C VAL A 557 40.93 -10.22 38.63
N VAL A 558 39.72 -9.66 38.62
CA VAL A 558 39.51 -8.20 38.64
C VAL A 558 39.42 -7.72 40.09
N GLN A 559 40.32 -6.81 40.47
CA GLN A 559 40.50 -6.43 41.88
C GLN A 559 39.86 -5.08 42.20
N ASP A 560 39.49 -4.90 43.46
CA ASP A 560 38.88 -3.68 43.99
C ASP A 560 39.82 -2.47 44.02
N ASP A 561 41.13 -2.69 43.82
CA ASP A 561 42.15 -1.65 43.69
C ASP A 561 42.28 -1.15 42.24
N GLY A 562 41.52 -1.70 41.29
CA GLY A 562 41.58 -1.32 39.88
C GLY A 562 42.68 -1.99 39.08
N ASN A 563 43.25 -3.08 39.57
CA ASN A 563 44.17 -3.96 38.84
C ASN A 563 43.45 -5.21 38.31
N VAL A 564 43.97 -5.78 37.22
CA VAL A 564 43.60 -7.13 36.77
C VAL A 564 44.85 -7.99 36.78
N VAL A 565 44.79 -9.13 37.46
CA VAL A 565 45.96 -9.98 37.74
C VAL A 565 45.67 -11.42 37.38
N ILE A 566 46.62 -12.08 36.73
CA ILE A 566 46.64 -13.53 36.58
C ILE A 566 47.48 -14.12 37.70
N TYR A 567 46.87 -14.94 38.55
CA TYR A 567 47.52 -15.62 39.67
C TYR A 567 47.84 -17.06 39.33
N ARG A 568 49.07 -17.49 39.64
CA ARG A 568 49.44 -18.91 39.69
C ARG A 568 48.69 -19.62 40.82
N THR A 569 48.65 -20.94 40.79
CA THR A 569 48.02 -21.77 41.83
C THR A 569 48.62 -21.57 43.22
N ASN A 570 49.89 -21.17 43.32
CA ASN A 570 50.56 -20.82 44.58
C ASN A 570 50.28 -19.37 45.06
N GLY A 571 49.38 -18.63 44.40
CA GLY A 571 49.00 -17.26 44.77
C GLY A 571 49.97 -16.16 44.33
N THR A 572 51.06 -16.49 43.63
CA THR A 572 51.98 -15.47 43.09
C THR A 572 51.45 -14.91 41.75
N PRO A 573 51.62 -13.61 41.47
CA PRO A 573 51.19 -13.02 40.20
C PRO A 573 52.08 -13.49 39.04
N ALA A 574 51.45 -13.92 37.94
CA ALA A 574 52.10 -14.25 36.68
C ALA A 574 52.08 -13.09 35.69
N TRP A 575 51.04 -12.26 35.74
CA TRP A 575 50.86 -11.07 34.91
C TRP A 575 49.89 -10.09 35.59
N ALA A 576 50.04 -8.79 35.34
CA ALA A 576 49.11 -7.76 35.83
C ALA A 576 48.98 -6.59 34.84
N THR A 577 47.85 -5.89 34.87
CA THR A 577 47.66 -4.64 34.11
C THR A 577 48.50 -3.48 34.65
N ASN A 578 48.97 -3.57 35.90
CA ASN A 578 49.73 -2.53 36.62
C ASN A 578 48.95 -1.22 36.75
N THR A 579 47.67 -1.31 37.11
CA THR A 579 46.73 -0.17 37.17
C THR A 579 46.13 0.08 38.55
N SER A 580 46.67 -0.54 39.60
CA SER A 580 46.25 -0.31 41.00
C SER A 580 46.32 1.18 41.36
N VAL A 581 45.33 1.69 42.10
CA VAL A 581 45.24 3.10 42.57
C VAL A 581 45.40 3.24 44.07
#